data_AF-A0A099KNF8-F1
#
_entry.id   AF-A0A099KNF8-F1
#
_cell.length_a   1.000
_cell.length_b   1.000
_cell.length_c   1.000
_cell.angle_alpha   90.00
_cell.angle_beta   90.00
_cell.angle_gamma   90.00
#
_symmetry.space_group_name_H-M   'P 1'
#
loop_
_entity.id
_entity.type
_entity.pdbx_description
1 polymer ?
#
loop_
_entity_poly.entity_id
_entity_poly.type
_entity_poly.pdbx_seq_one_letter_code
_entity_poly.pdbx_strand_id
1 'polypeptide(L)'
;DSVVQRNVDFDLALLDCYQKELKQLESFIESKARQHNPGYLAVLRTVPGIGQILALTILYEIGDIERFESVQKFASYCRLIKCKAESAGKTYGTSGNKIGNGHLKWAFSESAVLYLRGNDKARRYLNKLQKRMSKAKALSALAHKLGRCVYYMLKNKTVFDDDKFLAR
;
A
#
# COMPACT_ATOMS: atom_id res chain seq x y z
N ASP A 1 -17.53 -29.66 24.56
CA ASP A 1 -18.08 -28.91 25.70
C ASP A 1 -19.18 -27.99 25.16
N SER A 2 -20.40 -28.10 25.66
CA SER A 2 -21.57 -27.33 25.17
C SER A 2 -21.44 -25.83 25.44
N VAL A 3 -20.70 -25.42 26.46
CA VAL A 3 -20.44 -24.02 26.78
C VAL A 3 -19.52 -23.39 25.73
N VAL A 4 -18.48 -24.13 25.33
CA VAL A 4 -17.54 -23.70 24.28
C VAL A 4 -18.27 -23.56 22.94
N GLN A 5 -19.12 -24.53 22.58
CA GLN A 5 -19.88 -24.47 21.32
C GLN A 5 -20.79 -23.24 21.27
N ARG A 6 -21.50 -22.93 22.36
CA ARG A 6 -22.36 -21.74 22.44
C ARG A 6 -21.58 -20.42 22.26
N ASN A 7 -20.38 -20.31 22.81
CA ASN A 7 -19.54 -19.12 22.64
C ASN A 7 -19.07 -18.98 21.19
N VAL A 8 -18.64 -20.08 20.56
CA VAL A 8 -18.26 -20.10 19.15
C VAL A 8 -19.44 -19.69 18.26
N ASP A 9 -20.63 -20.22 18.50
CA ASP A 9 -21.83 -19.89 17.73
C ASP A 9 -22.22 -18.41 17.88
N PHE A 10 -22.05 -17.84 19.07
CA PHE A 10 -22.28 -16.40 19.32
C PHE A 10 -21.25 -15.52 18.59
N ASP A 11 -19.97 -15.87 18.65
CA ASP A 11 -18.90 -15.14 17.95
C ASP A 11 -19.10 -15.19 16.43
N LEU A 12 -19.52 -16.34 15.88
CA LEU A 12 -19.87 -16.48 14.46
C LEU A 12 -21.05 -15.58 14.08
N ALA A 13 -22.10 -15.53 14.91
CA ALA A 13 -23.23 -14.64 14.65
C ALA A 13 -22.83 -13.15 14.67
N LEU A 14 -21.93 -12.75 15.58
CA LEU A 14 -21.38 -11.39 15.59
C LEU A 14 -20.55 -11.10 14.34
N LEU A 15 -19.70 -12.04 13.91
CA LEU A 15 -18.91 -11.91 12.70
C LEU A 15 -19.79 -11.74 11.46
N ASP A 16 -20.88 -12.50 11.34
CA ASP A 16 -21.83 -12.38 10.23
C ASP A 16 -22.52 -11.01 10.20
N CYS A 17 -22.91 -10.50 11.37
CA CYS A 17 -23.45 -9.14 11.49
C CYS A 17 -22.43 -8.08 11.03
N TYR A 18 -21.18 -8.16 11.49
CA TYR A 18 -20.14 -7.22 11.07
C TYR A 18 -19.80 -7.34 9.59
N GLN A 19 -19.77 -8.55 9.04
CA GLN A 19 -19.56 -8.80 7.61
C GLN A 19 -20.62 -8.07 6.78
N LYS A 20 -21.88 -8.11 7.20
CA LYS A 20 -23.00 -7.44 6.52
C LYS A 20 -22.85 -5.92 6.56
N GLU A 21 -22.55 -5.34 7.71
CA GLU A 21 -22.35 -3.90 7.87
C GLU A 21 -21.15 -3.39 7.07
N LEU A 22 -20.03 -4.12 7.12
CA LEU A 22 -18.82 -3.81 6.33
C LEU A 22 -19.15 -3.77 4.83
N LYS A 23 -19.88 -4.76 4.32
CA LYS A 23 -20.24 -4.82 2.91
C LYS A 23 -21.11 -3.64 2.48
N GLN A 24 -22.03 -3.18 3.33
CA GLN A 24 -22.85 -1.99 3.04
C GLN A 24 -21.98 -0.73 2.98
N LEU A 25 -21.07 -0.57 3.93
CA LEU A 25 -20.15 0.58 3.97
C LEU A 25 -19.20 0.58 2.77
N GLU A 26 -18.65 -0.57 2.40
CA GLU A 26 -17.80 -0.74 1.22
C GLU A 26 -18.54 -0.33 -0.05
N SER A 27 -19.78 -0.79 -0.23
CA SER A 27 -20.62 -0.43 -1.38
C SER A 27 -20.93 1.07 -1.41
N PHE A 28 -21.18 1.68 -0.25
CA PHE A 28 -21.40 3.12 -0.15
C PHE A 28 -20.16 3.91 -0.58
N ILE A 29 -19.00 3.54 -0.06
CA ILE A 29 -17.71 4.18 -0.40
C ILE A 29 -17.42 4.02 -1.89
N GLU A 30 -17.63 2.82 -2.46
CA GLU A 30 -17.46 2.59 -3.89
C GLU A 30 -18.34 3.50 -4.74
N SER A 31 -19.61 3.66 -4.36
CA SER A 31 -20.56 4.51 -5.10
C SER A 31 -20.08 5.96 -5.19
N LYS A 32 -19.50 6.48 -4.10
CA LYS A 32 -18.96 7.83 -4.02
C LYS A 32 -17.62 7.96 -4.73
N ALA A 33 -16.75 6.97 -4.63
CA ALA A 33 -15.44 7.00 -5.25
C ALA A 33 -15.46 6.98 -6.78
N ARG A 34 -16.41 6.25 -7.38
CA ARG A 34 -16.60 6.23 -8.85
C ARG A 34 -16.86 7.62 -9.44
N GLN A 35 -17.38 8.56 -8.64
CA GLN A 35 -17.71 9.92 -9.09
C GLN A 35 -16.48 10.83 -9.17
N HIS A 36 -15.44 10.57 -8.37
CA HIS A 36 -14.35 11.52 -8.21
C HIS A 36 -13.15 11.30 -9.14
N ASN A 37 -12.78 10.05 -9.51
CA ASN A 37 -11.68 9.77 -10.46
C ASN A 37 -11.62 8.29 -10.92
N PRO A 38 -12.46 7.84 -11.89
CA PRO A 38 -12.52 6.44 -12.28
C PRO A 38 -11.22 5.93 -12.96
N GLY A 39 -10.52 6.79 -13.71
CA GLY A 39 -9.30 6.42 -14.42
C GLY A 39 -8.14 6.04 -13.50
N TYR A 40 -7.88 6.85 -12.47
CA TYR A 40 -6.81 6.55 -11.50
C TYR A 40 -7.12 5.32 -10.66
N LEU A 41 -8.39 5.12 -10.28
CA LEU A 41 -8.81 3.92 -9.57
C LEU A 41 -8.56 2.65 -10.42
N ALA A 42 -8.91 2.69 -11.70
CA ALA A 42 -8.67 1.58 -12.62
C ALA A 42 -7.18 1.28 -12.77
N VAL A 43 -6.34 2.30 -12.93
CA VAL A 43 -4.88 2.16 -13.01
C VAL A 43 -4.31 1.53 -11.74
N LEU A 44 -4.69 2.01 -10.55
CA LEU A 44 -4.19 1.47 -9.28
C LEU A 44 -4.57 0.00 -9.09
N ARG A 45 -5.78 -0.39 -9.49
CA ARG A 45 -6.27 -1.77 -9.39
C ARG A 45 -5.61 -2.75 -10.36
N THR A 46 -4.83 -2.27 -11.33
CA THR A 46 -4.02 -3.16 -12.19
C THR A 46 -2.81 -3.74 -11.45
N VAL A 47 -2.39 -3.16 -10.33
CA VAL A 47 -1.29 -3.67 -9.52
C VAL A 47 -1.77 -4.87 -8.70
N PRO A 48 -1.18 -6.07 -8.86
CA PRO A 48 -1.54 -7.22 -8.05
C PRO A 48 -1.30 -6.91 -6.55
N GLY A 49 -2.32 -7.16 -5.73
CA GLY A 49 -2.28 -6.85 -4.29
C GLY A 49 -2.83 -5.46 -3.92
N ILE A 50 -3.12 -4.58 -4.87
CA ILE A 50 -3.90 -3.35 -4.61
C ILE A 50 -5.37 -3.61 -4.88
N GLY A 51 -6.11 -3.95 -3.82
CA GLY A 51 -7.57 -4.07 -3.84
C GLY A 51 -8.28 -2.73 -3.80
N GLN A 52 -9.62 -2.76 -3.75
CA GLN A 52 -10.45 -1.55 -3.74
C GLN A 52 -10.09 -0.61 -2.58
N ILE A 53 -10.03 -1.11 -1.35
CA ILE A 53 -9.74 -0.28 -0.17
C ILE A 53 -8.37 0.38 -0.28
N LEU A 54 -7.33 -0.39 -0.63
CA LEU A 54 -5.98 0.16 -0.79
C LEU A 54 -5.90 1.18 -1.93
N ALA A 55 -6.57 0.92 -3.05
CA ALA A 55 -6.62 1.86 -4.17
C ALA A 55 -7.29 3.19 -3.77
N LEU A 56 -8.40 3.12 -3.01
CA LEU A 56 -9.09 4.30 -2.51
C LEU A 56 -8.27 5.07 -1.48
N THR A 57 -7.66 4.38 -0.52
CA THR A 57 -6.75 5.00 0.44
C THR A 57 -5.63 5.72 -0.30
N ILE A 58 -5.00 5.07 -1.28
CA ILE A 58 -3.92 5.68 -2.07
C ILE A 58 -4.45 6.91 -2.83
N LEU A 59 -5.59 6.79 -3.52
CA LEU A 59 -6.16 7.86 -4.33
C LEU A 59 -6.51 9.10 -3.49
N TYR A 60 -7.20 8.91 -2.36
CA TYR A 60 -7.67 10.02 -1.52
C TYR A 60 -6.55 10.68 -0.70
N GLU A 61 -5.57 9.90 -0.24
CA GLU A 61 -4.45 10.44 0.52
C GLU A 61 -3.42 11.17 -0.36
N ILE A 62 -3.32 10.79 -1.64
CA ILE A 62 -2.52 11.51 -2.64
C ILE A 62 -3.25 12.79 -3.05
N GLY A 63 -4.53 12.66 -3.40
CA GLY A 63 -5.30 13.71 -4.07
C GLY A 63 -4.81 13.86 -5.52
N ASP A 64 -4.22 15.02 -5.83
CA ASP A 64 -3.57 15.26 -7.11
C ASP A 64 -2.11 14.75 -7.09
N ILE A 65 -1.73 13.93 -8.06
CA ILE A 65 -0.35 13.43 -8.20
C ILE A 65 0.63 14.52 -8.64
N GLU A 66 0.15 15.54 -9.37
CA GLU A 66 1.00 16.62 -9.90
C GLU A 66 1.52 17.56 -8.81
N ARG A 67 0.93 17.53 -7.61
CA ARG A 67 1.46 18.26 -6.44
C ARG A 67 2.87 17.83 -6.03
N PHE A 68 3.32 16.66 -6.49
CA PHE A 68 4.63 16.10 -6.17
C PHE A 68 5.59 16.29 -7.34
N GLU A 69 6.48 17.27 -7.22
CA GLU A 69 7.51 17.62 -8.22
C GLU A 69 8.41 16.44 -8.61
N SER A 70 8.68 15.53 -7.67
CA SER A 70 9.52 14.36 -7.89
C SER A 70 9.04 13.13 -7.13
N VAL A 71 9.45 11.96 -7.63
CA VAL A 71 9.17 10.67 -7.01
C VAL A 71 9.78 10.57 -5.60
N GLN A 72 10.89 11.27 -5.32
CA GLN A 72 11.51 11.32 -4.00
C GLN A 72 10.64 12.07 -2.99
N LYS A 73 10.05 13.21 -3.39
CA LYS A 73 9.10 13.95 -2.54
C LYS A 73 7.86 13.10 -2.25
N PHE A 74 7.34 12.41 -3.27
CA PHE A 74 6.24 11.47 -3.13
C PHE A 74 6.58 10.31 -2.16
N ALA A 75 7.71 9.65 -2.36
CA ALA A 75 8.13 8.53 -1.50
C ALA A 75 8.41 8.97 -0.06
N SER A 76 8.91 10.19 0.14
CA SER A 76 9.03 10.84 1.45
C SER A 76 7.66 11.05 2.09
N TYR A 77 6.69 11.60 1.35
CA TYR A 77 5.33 11.81 1.85
C TYR A 77 4.66 10.49 2.24
N CYS A 78 4.87 9.42 1.48
CA CYS A 78 4.33 8.08 1.77
C CYS A 78 5.08 7.32 2.88
N ARG A 79 6.10 7.92 3.52
CA ARG A 79 7.01 7.29 4.49
C ARG A 79 7.70 6.01 3.98
N LEU A 80 7.97 5.95 2.68
CA LEU A 80 8.62 4.80 2.02
C LEU A 80 10.15 4.89 2.03
N ILE A 81 10.69 6.05 2.36
CA ILE A 81 12.11 6.29 2.52
C ILE A 81 12.43 6.68 3.95
N LYS A 82 13.69 6.49 4.35
CA LYS A 82 14.19 7.01 5.62
C LYS A 82 14.61 8.47 5.43
N CYS A 83 14.03 9.37 6.23
CA CYS A 83 14.42 10.76 6.23
C CYS A 83 15.72 10.95 7.04
N LYS A 84 16.62 11.80 6.54
CA LYS A 84 17.77 12.25 7.31
C LYS A 84 17.29 13.17 8.44
N ALA A 85 17.85 12.99 9.62
CA ALA A 85 17.65 13.86 10.76
C ALA A 85 18.70 14.96 10.69
N GLU A 86 18.32 16.17 10.31
CA GLU A 86 19.24 17.31 10.20
C GLU A 86 18.70 18.49 11.00
N SER A 87 19.55 19.11 11.83
CA SER A 87 19.23 20.33 12.58
C SER A 87 20.46 21.22 12.65
N ALA A 88 20.28 22.52 12.44
CA ALA A 88 21.37 23.51 12.45
C ALA A 88 22.63 23.07 11.65
N GLY A 89 22.43 22.45 10.48
CA GLY A 89 23.51 21.96 9.61
C GLY A 89 24.21 20.67 10.08
N LYS A 90 23.82 20.08 11.21
CA LYS A 90 24.35 18.80 11.71
C LYS A 90 23.41 17.65 11.36
N THR A 91 23.99 16.54 10.90
CA THR A 91 23.25 15.30 10.58
C THR A 91 23.32 14.33 11.77
N TYR A 92 22.16 13.92 12.29
CA TYR A 92 22.01 13.02 13.45
C TYR A 92 21.60 11.59 13.04
N GLY A 93 21.79 11.22 11.77
CA GLY A 93 21.40 9.93 11.21
C GLY A 93 20.01 9.98 10.56
N THR A 94 19.15 8.99 10.85
CA THR A 94 17.78 8.91 10.30
C THR A 94 16.74 9.01 11.40
N SER A 95 15.78 9.93 11.24
CA SER A 95 14.64 10.16 12.13
C SER A 95 13.39 10.45 11.29
N GLY A 96 12.26 10.78 11.92
CA GLY A 96 11.05 11.18 11.20
C GLY A 96 10.11 10.03 10.84
N ASN A 97 10.12 8.93 11.60
CA ASN A 97 9.17 7.82 11.41
C ASN A 97 7.68 8.24 11.49
N LYS A 98 7.41 9.41 12.09
CA LYS A 98 6.08 10.02 12.22
C LYS A 98 5.80 11.15 11.21
N ILE A 99 6.75 11.50 10.34
CA ILE A 99 6.60 12.58 9.35
C ILE A 99 6.03 12.01 8.06
N GLY A 100 5.06 12.69 7.44
CA GLY A 100 4.36 12.23 6.24
C GLY A 100 3.06 11.50 6.54
N ASN A 101 2.55 10.75 5.57
CA ASN A 101 1.24 10.13 5.61
C ASN A 101 1.29 8.67 6.12
N GLY A 102 0.65 8.41 7.26
CA GLY A 102 0.60 7.08 7.87
C GLY A 102 -0.29 6.08 7.12
N HIS A 103 -1.37 6.56 6.49
CA HIS A 103 -2.28 5.73 5.71
C HIS A 103 -1.61 5.22 4.43
N LEU A 104 -0.87 6.07 3.72
CA LEU A 104 -0.06 5.64 2.57
C LEU A 104 1.04 4.66 2.98
N LYS A 105 1.68 4.88 4.14
CA LYS A 105 2.68 3.95 4.66
C LYS A 105 2.09 2.56 4.87
N TRP A 106 0.94 2.49 5.54
CA TRP A 106 0.21 1.25 5.72
C TRP A 106 -0.18 0.63 4.37
N ALA A 107 -0.82 1.40 3.49
CA ALA A 107 -1.35 0.91 2.23
C ALA A 107 -0.28 0.29 1.32
N PHE A 108 0.88 0.95 1.17
CA PHE A 108 1.98 0.41 0.38
C PHE A 108 2.68 -0.77 1.04
N SER A 109 2.72 -0.81 2.38
CA SER A 109 3.30 -1.96 3.10
C SER A 109 2.41 -3.20 2.93
N GLU A 110 1.10 -3.03 3.03
CA GLU A 110 0.11 -4.09 2.81
C GLU A 110 0.12 -4.56 1.36
N SER A 111 0.14 -3.62 0.41
CA SER A 111 0.25 -3.92 -1.03
C SER A 111 1.50 -4.76 -1.33
N ALA A 112 2.63 -4.48 -0.68
CA ALA A 112 3.85 -5.24 -0.87
C ALA A 112 3.74 -6.69 -0.36
N VAL A 113 3.01 -6.92 0.73
CA VAL A 113 2.76 -8.28 1.25
C VAL A 113 1.78 -9.02 0.34
N LEU A 114 0.69 -8.37 -0.06
CA LEU A 114 -0.32 -8.95 -0.94
C LEU A 114 0.23 -9.25 -2.34
N TYR A 115 1.10 -8.40 -2.88
CA TYR A 115 1.77 -8.62 -4.17
C TYR A 115 2.60 -9.92 -4.20
N LEU A 116 3.10 -10.39 -3.05
CA LEU A 116 3.84 -11.65 -2.95
C LEU A 116 2.93 -12.88 -2.93
N ARG A 117 1.64 -12.71 -2.64
CA ARG A 117 0.69 -13.83 -2.51
C ARG A 117 0.39 -14.39 -3.90
N GLY A 118 0.81 -15.64 -4.14
CA GLY A 118 0.60 -16.31 -5.42
C GLY A 118 1.52 -15.82 -6.56
N ASN A 119 2.55 -15.01 -6.26
CA ASN A 119 3.51 -14.54 -7.26
C ASN A 119 4.93 -15.05 -6.96
N ASP A 120 5.30 -16.14 -7.63
CA ASP A 120 6.62 -16.76 -7.45
C ASP A 120 7.77 -15.90 -7.98
N LYS A 121 7.54 -15.09 -9.03
CA LYS A 121 8.55 -14.15 -9.54
C LYS A 121 8.88 -13.10 -8.47
N ALA A 122 7.85 -12.51 -7.86
CA ALA A 122 7.99 -11.53 -6.78
C ALA A 122 8.63 -12.14 -5.53
N ARG A 123 8.28 -13.38 -5.17
CA ARG A 123 8.91 -14.09 -4.05
C ARG A 123 10.39 -14.35 -4.30
N ARG A 124 10.78 -14.75 -5.51
CA ARG A 124 12.20 -14.87 -5.90
C ARG A 124 12.94 -13.54 -5.81
N TYR A 125 12.33 -12.44 -6.25
CA TYR A 125 12.89 -11.09 -6.10
C TYR A 125 13.11 -10.73 -4.63
N LEU A 126 12.12 -10.95 -3.76
CA LEU A 126 12.26 -10.71 -2.32
C LEU A 126 13.37 -11.56 -1.69
N ASN A 127 13.47 -12.84 -2.07
CA ASN A 127 14.52 -13.74 -1.57
C ASN A 127 15.92 -13.24 -1.96
N LYS A 128 16.09 -12.68 -3.17
CA LYS A 128 17.36 -12.04 -3.57
C LYS A 128 17.70 -10.85 -2.69
N LEU A 129 16.72 -10.01 -2.34
CA LEU A 129 16.93 -8.91 -1.40
C LEU A 129 17.30 -9.42 -0.01
N GLN A 130 16.65 -10.47 0.47
CA GLN A 130 16.89 -11.05 1.79
C GLN A 130 18.31 -11.61 1.97
N LYS A 131 19.01 -11.94 0.87
CA LYS A 131 20.45 -12.30 0.94
C LYS A 131 21.33 -11.15 1.44
N ARG A 132 20.88 -9.90 1.34
CA ARG A 132 21.64 -8.69 1.69
C ARG A 132 21.05 -7.93 2.88
N MET A 133 19.82 -8.22 3.29
CA MET A 133 19.12 -7.47 4.34
C MET A 133 18.04 -8.32 5.04
N SER A 134 17.61 -7.90 6.22
CA SER A 134 16.53 -8.58 6.95
C SER A 134 15.21 -8.55 6.18
N LYS A 135 14.32 -9.51 6.45
CA LYS A 135 12.99 -9.63 5.83
C LYS A 135 12.18 -8.32 5.89
N ALA A 136 12.19 -7.64 7.05
CA ALA A 136 11.49 -6.36 7.22
C ALA A 136 12.07 -5.25 6.33
N LYS A 137 13.40 -5.20 6.16
CA LYS A 137 14.05 -4.24 5.25
C LYS A 137 13.75 -4.58 3.79
N ALA A 138 13.74 -5.87 3.43
CA ALA A 138 13.40 -6.31 2.08
C ALA A 138 11.96 -5.96 1.69
N LEU A 139 10.99 -6.17 2.59
CA LEU A 139 9.59 -5.75 2.39
C LEU A 139 9.47 -4.23 2.28
N SER A 140 10.18 -3.47 3.11
CA SER A 140 10.20 -2.01 3.01
C SER A 140 10.78 -1.53 1.66
N ALA A 141 11.81 -2.20 1.15
CA ALA A 141 12.38 -1.90 -0.17
C ALA A 141 11.40 -2.23 -1.30
N LEU A 142 10.65 -3.32 -1.19
CA LEU A 142 9.59 -3.68 -2.13
C LEU A 142 8.45 -2.66 -2.11
N ALA A 143 7.99 -2.26 -0.92
CA ALA A 143 6.97 -1.21 -0.76
C ALA A 143 7.44 0.13 -1.36
N HIS A 144 8.71 0.50 -1.18
CA HIS A 144 9.29 1.66 -1.83
C HIS A 144 9.30 1.53 -3.36
N LYS A 145 9.68 0.36 -3.90
CA LYS A 145 9.64 0.10 -5.34
C LYS A 145 8.21 0.23 -5.89
N LEU A 146 7.21 -0.30 -5.19
CA LEU A 146 5.79 -0.17 -5.53
C LEU A 146 5.33 1.28 -5.50
N GLY A 147 5.66 2.05 -4.47
CA GLY A 147 5.31 3.48 -4.40
C GLY A 147 5.90 4.27 -5.57
N ARG A 148 7.16 4.01 -5.94
CA ARG A 148 7.77 4.63 -7.13
C ARG A 148 7.04 4.24 -8.42
N CYS A 149 6.64 2.98 -8.54
CA CYS A 149 5.87 2.50 -9.69
C CYS A 149 4.52 3.21 -9.79
N VAL A 150 3.76 3.26 -8.69
CA VAL A 150 2.46 3.93 -8.62
C VAL A 150 2.57 5.43 -8.96
N TYR A 151 3.62 6.12 -8.50
CA TYR A 151 3.85 7.52 -8.87
C TYR A 151 3.90 7.72 -10.40
N TYR A 152 4.71 6.91 -11.10
CA TYR A 152 4.83 7.01 -12.56
C TYR A 152 3.58 6.49 -13.29
N MET A 153 2.91 5.47 -12.75
CA MET A 153 1.66 4.97 -13.31
C MET A 153 0.57 6.04 -13.31
N LEU A 154 0.40 6.76 -12.19
CA LEU A 154 -0.56 7.84 -12.06
C LEU A 154 -0.19 9.03 -12.95
N LYS A 155 1.08 9.46 -12.94
CA LYS A 155 1.57 10.59 -13.73
C LYS A 155 1.45 10.36 -15.25
N ASN A 156 1.81 9.17 -15.71
CA ASN A 156 1.79 8.83 -17.13
C ASN A 156 0.49 8.17 -17.58
N LYS A 157 -0.46 7.94 -16.66
CA LYS A 157 -1.72 7.22 -16.91
C LYS A 157 -1.49 5.84 -17.55
N THR A 158 -0.53 5.09 -17.02
CA THR A 158 -0.12 3.76 -17.53
C THR A 158 -0.49 2.65 -16.55
N VAL A 159 -0.82 1.47 -17.10
CA VAL A 159 -1.14 0.28 -16.30
C VAL A 159 0.11 -0.40 -15.76
N PHE A 160 -0.06 -1.26 -14.76
CA PHE A 160 1.03 -2.01 -14.16
C PHE A 160 1.63 -3.02 -15.14
N ASP A 161 2.95 -3.08 -15.18
CA ASP A 161 3.73 -4.02 -15.99
C ASP A 161 4.66 -4.80 -15.05
N ASP A 162 4.32 -6.07 -14.81
CA ASP A 162 5.03 -6.95 -13.86
C ASP A 162 6.45 -7.25 -14.32
N ASP A 163 6.65 -7.45 -15.63
CA ASP A 163 7.95 -7.77 -16.17
C ASP A 163 8.87 -6.56 -16.07
N LYS A 164 8.42 -5.36 -16.42
CA LYS A 164 9.18 -4.11 -16.22
C LYS A 164 9.43 -3.82 -14.75
N PHE A 165 8.47 -4.13 -13.88
CA PHE A 165 8.60 -3.93 -12.44
C PHE A 165 9.68 -4.84 -11.83
N LEU A 166 9.82 -6.08 -12.30
CA LEU A 166 10.79 -7.04 -11.79
C LEU A 166 12.11 -7.08 -12.59
N ALA A 167 12.17 -6.50 -13.79
CA ALA A 167 13.32 -6.53 -14.72
C ALA A 167 14.57 -5.75 -14.26
N ARG A 168 14.61 -5.26 -13.02
CA ARG A 168 15.78 -4.56 -12.45
C ARG A 168 15.94 -4.89 -10.97
#